data_AF-A0A1I8D4I8-F1
#
_entry.id   AF-A0A1I8D4I8-F1
#
_cell.length_a   1.000
_cell.length_b   1.000
_cell.length_c   1.000
_cell.angle_alpha   90.00
_cell.angle_beta   90.00
_cell.angle_gamma   90.00
#
_symmetry.space_group_name_H-M   'P 1'
#
loop_
_entity.id
_entity.type
_entity.pdbx_description
1 polymer ?
#
loop_
_entity_poly.entity_id
_entity_poly.type
_entity_poly.pdbx_seq_one_letter_code
_entity_poly.pdbx_strand_id
1 'polypeptide(L)'
;MLAHPSFETVQPTQTEGKIDITATKIKPIENYNGSRWLSWSQWSQCVNGERTRIRACLRMGLEPCFGSNVMVEKCLASANVPIAMAHDPWSIEKEISQRSK
;
A
#
# COMPACT_ATOMS: atom_id res chain seq x y z
N MET A 1 13.05 21.77 20.28
CA MET A 1 12.76 20.53 21.01
C MET A 1 11.87 19.70 20.09
N LEU A 2 12.41 18.62 19.52
CA LEU A 2 11.76 17.87 18.45
C LEU A 2 10.63 17.01 19.04
N ALA A 3 9.42 17.13 18.47
CA ALA A 3 8.28 16.29 18.84
C ALA A 3 8.56 14.85 18.36
N HIS A 4 8.69 13.93 19.31
CA HIS A 4 8.69 12.50 19.01
C HIS A 4 7.27 12.10 18.58
N PRO A 5 7.07 11.40 17.45
CA PRO A 5 5.77 10.80 17.18
C PRO A 5 5.51 9.73 18.25
N SER A 6 4.41 9.86 18.99
CA SER A 6 3.95 8.81 19.91
C SER A 6 3.77 7.52 19.11
N PHE A 7 4.65 6.56 19.36
CA PHE A 7 4.46 5.19 18.91
C PHE A 7 3.44 4.57 19.85
N GLU A 8 2.15 4.78 19.57
CA GLU A 8 1.09 4.06 20.27
C GLU A 8 1.35 2.58 20.10
N THR A 9 1.58 1.90 21.23
CA THR A 9 1.82 0.47 21.26
C THR A 9 0.51 -0.21 20.88
N VAL A 10 0.39 -0.64 19.63
CA VAL A 10 -0.73 -1.47 19.17
C VAL A 10 -0.66 -2.79 19.94
N GLN A 11 -1.50 -2.92 20.97
CA GLN A 11 -1.72 -4.19 21.66
C GLN A 11 -2.45 -5.13 20.69
N PRO A 12 -2.05 -6.41 20.59
CA PRO A 12 -2.87 -7.39 19.88
C PRO A 12 -4.14 -7.64 20.71
N THR A 13 -5.26 -7.12 20.23
CA THR A 13 -6.59 -7.50 20.73
C THR A 13 -6.80 -8.98 20.43
N GLN A 14 -6.67 -9.82 21.45
CA GLN A 14 -6.94 -11.25 21.36
C GLN A 14 -8.46 -11.42 21.46
N THR A 15 -9.15 -11.25 20.34
CA THR A 15 -10.55 -11.64 20.22
C THR A 15 -10.57 -13.16 20.14
N GLU A 16 -11.11 -13.82 21.16
CA GLU A 16 -11.34 -15.26 21.15
C GLU A 16 -12.30 -15.63 20.01
N GLY A 17 -11.71 -16.00 18.88
CA GLY A 17 -12.41 -16.44 17.67
C GLY A 17 -12.21 -17.93 17.47
N LYS A 18 -13.31 -18.67 17.65
CA LYS A 18 -13.55 -20.05 17.21
C LYS A 18 -12.65 -20.46 16.03
N ILE A 19 -11.80 -21.47 16.24
CA ILE A 19 -10.98 -22.06 15.17
C ILE A 19 -11.86 -22.90 14.24
N ASP A 20 -12.44 -22.28 13.21
CA ASP A 20 -13.05 -23.03 12.11
C ASP A 20 -11.92 -23.63 11.25
N ILE A 21 -11.61 -24.91 11.50
CA ILE A 21 -10.61 -25.69 10.75
C ILE A 21 -11.22 -26.10 9.39
N THR A 22 -11.60 -25.13 8.56
CA THR A 22 -11.82 -25.40 7.14
C THR A 22 -10.46 -25.57 6.50
N ALA A 23 -10.17 -26.79 6.03
CA ALA A 23 -8.89 -27.22 5.47
C ALA A 23 -8.34 -26.20 4.47
N THR A 24 -7.50 -25.29 4.99
CA THR A 24 -6.72 -24.39 4.16
C THR A 24 -5.57 -25.24 3.64
N LYS A 25 -5.46 -25.37 2.32
CA LYS A 25 -4.36 -26.09 1.65
C LYS A 25 -3.02 -25.68 2.28
N ILE A 26 -2.52 -26.51 3.20
CA ILE A 26 -1.24 -26.28 3.87
C ILE A 26 -0.20 -26.44 2.78
N LYS A 27 0.32 -25.31 2.26
CA LYS A 27 1.50 -25.37 1.39
C LYS A 27 2.60 -26.06 2.20
N PRO A 28 3.32 -27.04 1.63
CA PRO A 28 4.44 -27.67 2.32
C PRO A 28 5.33 -26.58 2.89
N ILE A 29 5.81 -26.76 4.12
CA ILE A 29 6.85 -25.93 4.69
C ILE A 29 8.08 -26.23 3.84
N GLU A 30 8.27 -25.48 2.77
CA GLU A 30 9.49 -25.58 1.99
C GLU A 30 10.64 -25.28 2.96
N ASN A 31 11.55 -26.25 3.06
CA ASN A 31 12.74 -26.17 3.88
C ASN A 31 13.66 -25.13 3.25
N TYR A 32 13.33 -23.86 3.47
CA TYR A 32 14.05 -22.72 2.92
C TYR A 32 15.38 -22.63 3.64
N ASN A 33 16.45 -23.06 2.98
CA ASN A 33 17.79 -23.10 3.57
C ASN A 33 18.49 -21.73 3.57
N GLY A 34 17.72 -20.64 3.54
CA GLY A 34 18.23 -19.27 3.37
C GLY A 34 17.22 -18.20 3.78
N SER A 35 17.74 -16.99 4.01
CA SER A 35 16.94 -15.83 4.39
C SER A 35 15.91 -15.49 3.32
N ARG A 36 14.67 -15.24 3.73
CA ARG A 36 13.58 -14.96 2.78
C ARG A 36 12.72 -13.80 3.23
N TRP A 37 12.13 -13.14 2.25
CA TRP A 37 11.10 -12.14 2.50
C TRP A 37 9.79 -12.80 2.93
N LEU A 38 9.20 -12.28 3.99
CA LEU A 38 7.79 -12.54 4.29
C LEU A 38 6.91 -11.80 3.29
N SER A 39 5.63 -12.16 3.26
CA SER A 39 4.62 -11.47 2.49
C SER A 39 4.60 -9.98 2.84
N TRP A 40 4.32 -9.15 1.83
CA TRP A 40 4.08 -7.73 2.04
C TRP A 40 2.90 -7.50 2.98
N SER A 41 2.99 -6.44 3.79
CA SER A 41 1.85 -5.88 4.51
C SER A 41 0.78 -5.42 3.53
N GLN A 42 -0.41 -5.16 4.07
CA GLN A 42 -1.37 -4.32 3.35
C GLN A 42 -0.77 -2.94 3.09
N TRP A 43 -1.26 -2.29 2.04
CA TRP A 43 -0.93 -0.90 1.77
C TRP A 43 -1.49 0.01 2.87
N SER A 44 -0.74 1.06 3.22
CA SER A 44 -1.27 2.17 4.01
C SER A 44 -2.42 2.86 3.27
N GLN A 45 -3.18 3.65 4.02
CA GLN A 45 -4.09 4.62 3.40
C GLN A 45 -3.31 5.56 2.48
N CYS A 46 -4.00 6.07 1.47
CA CYS A 46 -3.43 7.06 0.57
C CYS A 46 -3.39 8.41 1.27
N VAL A 47 -2.19 8.88 1.61
CA VAL A 47 -1.96 10.17 2.27
C VAL A 47 -1.07 11.00 1.36
N ASN A 48 -1.49 12.23 1.07
CA ASN A 48 -0.74 13.14 0.21
C ASN A 48 -0.39 12.56 -1.19
N GLY A 49 -1.27 11.71 -1.74
CA GLY A 49 -1.06 11.06 -3.02
C GLY A 49 -0.06 9.89 -3.02
N GLU A 50 0.33 9.41 -1.84
CA GLU A 50 1.24 8.28 -1.67
C GLU A 50 0.72 7.24 -0.67
N ARG A 51 1.07 5.99 -0.94
CA ARG A 51 0.83 4.86 -0.05
C ARG A 51 2.09 4.04 0.12
N THR A 52 2.24 3.41 1.26
CA THR A 52 3.42 2.65 1.63
C THR A 52 3.03 1.26 2.09
N ARG A 53 3.86 0.27 1.80
CA ARG A 53 3.79 -1.06 2.41
C ARG A 53 5.18 -1.52 2.82
N ILE A 54 5.23 -2.41 3.79
CA ILE A 54 6.47 -2.95 4.33
C ILE A 54 6.46 -4.48 4.28
N ARG A 55 7.63 -5.09 4.31
CA ARG A 55 7.80 -6.53 4.49
C ARG A 55 8.91 -6.80 5.50
N ALA A 56 8.80 -7.90 6.21
CA ALA A 56 9.85 -8.36 7.11
C ALA A 56 10.75 -9.39 6.43
N CYS A 57 12.01 -9.40 6.81
CA CYS A 57 12.97 -10.42 6.39
C CYS A 57 13.02 -11.50 7.47
N LEU A 58 12.69 -12.74 7.11
CA LEU A 58 12.96 -13.89 7.95
C LEU A 58 14.40 -14.32 7.68
N ARG A 59 15.31 -13.93 8.59
CA ARG A 59 16.73 -14.24 8.47
C ARG A 59 17.02 -15.67 8.91
N MET A 60 17.82 -16.37 8.11
CA MET A 60 18.40 -17.66 8.46
C MET A 60 19.92 -17.56 8.35
N GLY A 61 20.59 -17.72 9.49
CA GLY A 61 22.04 -17.55 9.59
C GLY A 61 22.49 -16.10 9.39
N LEU A 62 23.59 -15.92 8.66
CA LEU A 62 24.25 -14.62 8.45
C LEU A 62 23.82 -13.93 7.14
N GLU A 63 23.08 -14.61 6.28
CA GLU A 63 22.70 -14.04 4.97
C GLU A 63 21.58 -13.00 5.12
N PRO A 64 21.72 -11.78 4.58
CA PRO A 64 20.63 -10.80 4.59
C PRO A 64 19.60 -11.12 3.50
N CYS A 65 18.36 -10.65 3.67
CA CYS A 65 17.44 -10.62 2.53
C CYS A 65 17.84 -9.47 1.58
N PHE A 66 18.10 -9.81 0.32
CA PHE A 66 18.45 -8.81 -0.69
C PHE A 66 17.22 -8.01 -1.16
N GLY A 67 17.38 -6.69 -1.27
CA GLY A 67 16.36 -5.74 -1.71
C GLY A 67 15.72 -4.91 -0.59
N SER A 68 14.79 -4.04 -0.96
CA SER A 68 14.16 -3.09 -0.02
C SER A 68 13.05 -3.74 0.82
N ASN A 69 12.95 -3.33 2.08
CA ASN A 69 11.86 -3.73 2.99
C ASN A 69 10.64 -2.79 2.94
N VAL A 70 10.77 -1.65 2.25
CA VAL A 70 9.73 -0.62 2.09
C VAL A 70 9.47 -0.41 0.60
N MET A 71 8.19 -0.24 0.26
CA MET A 71 7.77 0.17 -1.08
C MET A 71 6.79 1.33 -0.96
N VAL A 72 7.00 2.37 -1.77
CA VAL A 72 6.14 3.55 -1.87
C VAL A 72 5.57 3.60 -3.29
N GLU A 73 4.29 3.93 -3.39
CA GLU A 73 3.59 4.05 -4.67
C GLU A 73 2.67 5.27 -4.65
N LYS A 74 2.53 5.92 -5.81
CA LYS A 74 1.53 6.98 -6.01
C LYS A 74 0.13 6.40 -5.94
N CYS A 75 -0.78 7.13 -5.33
CA CYS A 75 -2.18 6.77 -5.26
C CYS A 75 -3.06 8.00 -5.41
N LEU A 76 -4.27 7.78 -5.89
CA LEU A 76 -5.34 8.76 -5.80
C LEU A 76 -6.03 8.47 -4.48
N ALA A 77 -5.94 9.38 -3.52
CA ALA A 77 -6.88 9.34 -2.42
C ALA A 77 -8.24 9.44 -3.11
N SER A 78 -9.14 8.49 -2.85
CA SER A 78 -10.55 8.64 -3.22
C SER A 78 -11.17 9.70 -2.32
N ALA A 79 -10.52 10.86 -2.20
CA ALA A 79 -11.23 12.09 -2.04
C ALA A 79 -12.16 12.13 -3.26
N ASN A 80 -13.44 12.24 -2.97
CA ASN A 80 -14.45 12.61 -3.94
C ASN A 80 -14.10 14.03 -4.41
N VAL A 81 -13.03 14.16 -5.18
CA VAL A 81 -12.62 15.43 -5.77
C VAL A 81 -13.59 15.60 -6.91
N PRO A 82 -14.51 16.58 -6.85
CA PRO A 82 -15.32 16.87 -8.01
C PRO A 82 -14.35 17.28 -9.10
N ILE A 83 -14.16 16.41 -10.09
CA ILE A 83 -13.48 16.77 -11.32
C ILE A 83 -14.31 17.94 -11.86
N ALA A 84 -13.73 19.14 -11.84
CA ALA A 84 -14.37 20.32 -12.36
C ALA A 84 -14.54 20.11 -13.87
N MET A 85 -15.70 19.61 -14.25
CA MET A 85 -16.08 19.52 -15.66
C MET A 85 -16.33 20.94 -16.16
N ALA A 86 -15.91 21.23 -17.38
CA ALA A 86 -16.25 22.49 -18.03
C ALA A 86 -17.78 22.63 -18.08
N HIS A 87 -18.30 23.81 -17.70
CA HIS A 87 -19.73 24.10 -17.78
C HIS A 87 -20.24 24.12 -19.23
N ASP A 88 -19.34 24.26 -20.20
CA ASP A 88 -19.62 24.35 -21.62
C ASP A 88 -18.76 23.35 -22.43
N PRO A 89 -19.28 22.15 -22.73
CA PRO A 89 -18.52 21.11 -23.42
C PRO A 89 -17.89 21.52 -24.77
N TRP A 90 -18.43 22.57 -25.41
CA TRP A 90 -18.04 23.05 -26.75
C TRP A 90 -17.10 24.27 -26.75
N SER A 91 -16.66 24.78 -25.60
CA SER A 91 -15.81 25.99 -25.57
C SER A 91 -14.45 25.78 -26.24
N ILE A 92 -13.92 24.55 -26.19
CA ILE A 92 -12.68 24.19 -26.88
C ILE A 92 -12.87 24.22 -28.42
N GLU A 93 -13.98 23.68 -28.91
CA GLU A 93 -14.27 23.63 -30.36
C GLU A 93 -14.51 25.04 -30.94
N LYS A 94 -15.12 25.92 -30.15
CA LYS A 94 -15.36 27.32 -30.53
C LYS A 94 -14.06 28.11 -30.71
N GLU A 95 -13.08 27.90 -29.83
CA GLU A 95 -11.73 28.48 -29.93
C GLU A 95 -10.97 27.96 -31.16
N ILE A 96 -11.02 26.65 -31.42
CA ILE A 96 -10.31 26.03 -32.55
C ILE A 96 -10.85 26.55 -33.89
N SER A 97 -12.17 26.70 -34.01
CA SER A 97 -12.80 27.21 -35.24
C SER A 97 -12.45 28.67 -35.53
N GLN A 98 -12.27 29.49 -34.49
CA GLN A 98 -11.92 30.91 -34.64
C GLN A 98 -10.45 31.13 -35.03
N ARG A 99 -9.54 30.24 -34.63
CA ARG A 99 -8.10 30.32 -34.95
C ARG A 99 -7.75 29.72 -36.33
N SER A 100 -8.69 29.03 -36.98
CA SER A 100 -8.53 28.42 -38.31
C SER A 100 -8.88 29.36 -39.48
N LYS A 101 -9.12 30.65 -39.22
CA LYS A 101 -9.35 31.69 -40.22
C LYS A 101 -8.15 32.63 -40.30
#